data_AF-A0A7J7PDA9-F1
#
_entry.id   AF-A0A7J7PDA9-F1
#
_cell.length_a   1.000
_cell.length_b   1.000
_cell.length_c   1.000
_cell.angle_alpha   90.00
_cell.angle_beta   90.00
_cell.angle_gamma   90.00
#
_symmetry.space_group_name_H-M   'P 1'
#
loop_
_entity.id
_entity.type
_entity.pdbx_description
1 polymer ?
#
loop_
_entity_poly.entity_id
_entity_poly.type
_entity_poly.pdbx_seq_one_letter_code
_entity_poly.pdbx_strand_id
1 'polypeptide(L)'
;MSRFQLCVVVLSLVCAARQAAGQGLVPSFVPRVGSTNTLTQLQQQYRNSQAWKRAYKQRPRSACGITGGASLCAAQSTSAVDAYAQLMLAMSPQAYSSTSSKGPRLVSPAQDQEQCQACTAFAVAAAAETAMAAALQVDVQQCSISVQALFFCAPNEPTRSCEAGWNLPAALQQLQQRGPNLPTAACLPYKPDLFGFSTVDALCRGSCNSPSPHAGRGKFSSQQITSLWKAQWHIWQHGAVVARFDVYPCIDM
;
A
#
# COMPACT_ATOMS: atom_id res chain seq x y z
N MET A 1 47.93 -17.67 -32.33
CA MET A 1 46.48 -17.89 -32.17
C MET A 1 46.20 -18.19 -30.69
N SER A 2 45.06 -17.75 -30.14
CA SER A 2 44.61 -17.82 -28.72
C SER A 2 45.07 -16.73 -27.76
N ARG A 3 44.37 -15.58 -27.74
CA ARG A 3 44.15 -14.68 -26.56
C ARG A 3 42.96 -13.73 -26.82
N PHE A 4 41.70 -14.20 -26.83
CA PHE A 4 40.53 -13.29 -27.01
C PHE A 4 39.21 -13.78 -26.38
N GLN A 5 39.24 -14.50 -25.26
CA GLN A 5 38.01 -15.11 -24.71
C GLN A 5 37.70 -14.83 -23.23
N LEU A 6 38.48 -14.01 -22.52
CA LEU A 6 38.26 -13.77 -21.08
C LEU A 6 37.46 -12.49 -20.73
N CYS A 7 37.16 -11.61 -21.68
CA CYS A 7 36.59 -10.28 -21.37
C CYS A 7 35.05 -10.22 -21.34
N VAL A 8 34.35 -11.22 -21.88
CA VAL A 8 32.88 -11.15 -22.05
C VAL A 8 32.11 -11.52 -20.77
N VAL A 9 32.71 -12.31 -19.87
CA VAL A 9 31.99 -12.82 -18.68
C VAL A 9 31.90 -11.80 -17.54
N VAL A 10 32.83 -10.84 -17.46
CA VAL A 10 32.83 -9.83 -16.39
C VAL A 10 31.79 -8.71 -16.64
N LEU A 11 31.44 -8.44 -17.90
CA LEU A 11 30.47 -7.39 -18.24
C LEU A 11 29.02 -7.77 -17.85
N SER A 12 28.69 -9.06 -17.85
CA SER A 12 27.33 -9.56 -17.57
C SER A 12 26.94 -9.42 -16.09
N LEU A 13 27.90 -9.51 -15.17
CA LEU A 13 27.66 -9.43 -13.73
C LEU A 13 27.39 -8.01 -13.22
N VAL A 14 27.88 -6.98 -13.93
CA VAL A 14 27.69 -5.58 -13.52
C VAL A 14 26.29 -5.05 -13.88
N CYS A 15 25.65 -5.59 -14.92
CA CYS A 15 24.32 -5.13 -15.34
C CYS A 15 23.19 -5.55 -14.37
N ALA A 16 23.30 -6.69 -13.69
CA ALA A 16 22.25 -7.15 -12.77
C ALA A 16 22.17 -6.30 -11.48
N ALA A 17 23.27 -5.70 -11.04
CA ALA A 17 23.30 -4.93 -9.80
C ALA A 17 22.61 -3.55 -9.91
N ARG A 18 22.49 -2.96 -11.11
CA ARG A 18 21.92 -1.61 -11.29
C ARG A 18 20.39 -1.58 -11.26
N GLN A 19 19.70 -2.68 -11.58
CA GLN A 19 18.23 -2.69 -11.61
C GLN A 19 17.58 -2.66 -10.21
N ALA A 20 18.29 -3.09 -9.17
CA ALA A 20 17.74 -3.12 -7.80
C ALA A 20 17.66 -1.73 -7.14
N ALA A 21 18.62 -0.84 -7.42
CA ALA A 21 18.68 0.48 -6.77
C ALA A 21 17.54 1.42 -7.18
N GLY A 22 17.00 1.22 -8.38
CA GLY A 22 15.95 2.06 -8.94
C GLY A 22 14.58 1.90 -8.26
N GLN A 23 14.28 0.73 -7.71
CA GLN A 23 12.97 0.47 -7.08
C GLN A 23 12.84 1.05 -5.65
N GLY A 24 13.78 1.89 -5.21
CA GLY A 24 13.84 2.35 -3.83
C GLY A 24 14.11 1.20 -2.83
N LEU A 25 14.65 0.08 -3.32
CA LEU A 25 15.08 -1.06 -2.52
C LEU A 25 16.52 -0.79 -2.06
N VAL A 26 16.70 -0.51 -0.78
CA VAL A 26 18.02 -0.71 -0.16
C VAL A 26 18.19 -2.22 -0.05
N PRO A 27 19.17 -2.85 -0.74
CA PRO A 27 19.40 -4.27 -0.64
C PRO A 27 19.68 -4.61 0.83
N SER A 28 18.77 -5.37 1.44
CA SER A 28 18.97 -5.90 2.78
C SER A 28 19.65 -7.26 2.61
N PHE A 29 20.93 -7.34 2.97
CA PHE A 29 21.70 -8.59 2.94
C PHE A 29 21.27 -9.60 4.00
N VAL A 30 20.35 -9.22 4.88
CA VAL A 30 19.71 -10.13 5.82
C VAL A 30 18.26 -10.26 5.39
N PRO A 31 17.85 -11.40 4.80
CA PRO A 31 16.43 -11.68 4.58
C PRO A 31 15.77 -11.85 5.95
N ARG A 32 15.43 -10.73 6.59
CA ARG A 32 14.51 -10.70 7.71
C ARG A 32 13.12 -10.82 7.11
N VAL A 33 12.77 -12.05 6.78
CA VAL A 33 11.37 -12.41 6.65
C VAL A 33 10.80 -12.28 8.07
N GLY A 34 10.29 -11.09 8.42
CA GLY A 34 9.59 -10.86 9.69
C GLY A 34 8.28 -11.67 9.82
N SER A 35 8.11 -12.72 9.00
CA SER A 35 6.87 -13.43 8.77
C SER A 35 6.69 -14.67 9.65
N THR A 36 7.75 -15.32 10.14
CA THR A 36 7.59 -16.62 10.85
C THR A 36 6.89 -16.46 12.20
N ASN A 37 7.30 -15.46 12.98
CA ASN A 37 6.65 -15.16 14.26
C ASN A 37 5.24 -14.58 14.04
N THR A 38 5.04 -13.76 13.00
CA THR A 38 3.74 -13.14 12.71
C THR A 38 2.73 -14.12 12.14
N LEU A 39 3.16 -15.12 11.35
CA LEU A 39 2.29 -16.19 10.86
C LEU A 39 1.82 -17.10 12.00
N THR A 40 2.72 -17.50 12.90
CA THR A 40 2.36 -18.33 14.06
C THR A 40 1.39 -17.58 14.97
N GLN A 41 1.66 -16.30 15.26
CA GLN A 41 0.77 -15.46 16.06
C GLN A 41 -0.61 -15.33 15.39
N LEU A 42 -0.66 -15.13 14.08
CA LEU A 42 -1.91 -15.06 13.33
C LEU A 42 -2.70 -16.37 13.39
N GLN A 43 -2.03 -17.50 13.15
CA GLN A 43 -2.67 -18.81 13.21
C GLN A 43 -3.28 -19.04 14.60
N GLN A 44 -2.58 -18.64 15.66
CA GLN A 44 -3.10 -18.72 17.01
C GLN A 44 -4.31 -17.80 17.22
N GLN A 45 -4.22 -16.54 16.81
CA GLN A 45 -5.32 -15.57 16.90
C GLN A 45 -6.56 -16.04 16.11
N TYR A 46 -6.36 -16.65 14.94
CA TYR A 46 -7.43 -17.23 14.14
C TYR A 46 -8.07 -18.46 14.79
N ARG A 47 -7.28 -19.40 15.35
CA ARG A 47 -7.84 -20.54 16.08
C ARG A 47 -8.65 -20.09 17.28
N ASN A 48 -8.14 -19.12 18.05
CA ASN A 48 -8.82 -18.55 19.20
C ASN A 48 -10.13 -17.85 18.79
N SER A 49 -10.12 -17.07 17.71
CA SER A 49 -11.31 -16.38 17.22
C SER A 49 -12.38 -17.38 16.75
N GLN A 50 -11.99 -18.47 16.08
CA GLN A 50 -12.91 -19.54 15.68
C GLN A 50 -13.50 -20.29 16.87
N ALA A 51 -12.68 -20.60 17.89
CA ALA A 51 -13.16 -21.21 19.13
C ALA A 51 -14.19 -20.32 19.82
N TRP A 52 -13.90 -19.02 19.92
CA TRP A 52 -14.85 -18.05 20.48
C TRP A 52 -16.13 -17.94 19.63
N LYS A 53 -16.06 -17.87 18.29
CA LYS A 53 -17.25 -17.84 17.42
C LYS A 53 -18.18 -19.03 17.71
N ARG A 54 -17.61 -20.23 17.85
CA ARG A 54 -18.38 -21.45 18.16
C ARG A 54 -19.01 -21.38 19.54
N ALA A 55 -18.24 -20.98 20.56
CA ALA A 55 -18.75 -20.82 21.92
C ALA A 55 -19.88 -19.77 21.98
N TYR A 56 -19.70 -18.62 21.31
CA TYR A 56 -20.70 -17.56 21.25
C TYR A 56 -21.97 -18.04 20.55
N LYS A 57 -21.86 -18.76 19.42
CA LYS A 57 -23.02 -19.32 18.72
C LYS A 57 -23.82 -20.32 19.57
N GLN A 58 -23.14 -21.11 20.39
CA GLN A 58 -23.79 -22.12 21.24
C GLN A 58 -24.41 -21.49 22.50
N ARG A 59 -23.68 -20.59 23.17
CA ARG A 59 -24.06 -20.01 24.45
C ARG A 59 -23.52 -18.57 24.59
N PRO A 60 -24.20 -17.55 24.03
CA PRO A 60 -23.71 -16.18 24.01
C PRO A 60 -23.41 -15.63 25.41
N ARG A 61 -24.31 -15.88 26.38
CA ARG A 61 -24.17 -15.39 27.75
C ARG A 61 -22.94 -15.96 28.45
N SER A 62 -22.62 -17.25 28.27
CA SER A 62 -21.43 -17.84 28.90
C SER A 62 -20.14 -17.48 28.16
N ALA A 63 -20.18 -17.37 26.83
CA ALA A 63 -19.04 -16.92 26.04
C ALA A 63 -18.62 -15.47 26.39
N CYS A 64 -19.58 -14.65 26.79
CA CYS A 64 -19.33 -13.29 27.29
C CYS A 64 -19.22 -13.18 28.82
N GLY A 65 -19.63 -14.20 29.56
CA GLY A 65 -19.82 -14.16 31.02
C GLY A 65 -18.66 -14.69 31.86
N ILE A 66 -17.45 -14.81 31.32
CA ILE A 66 -16.31 -15.37 32.07
C ILE A 66 -15.88 -14.40 33.18
N THR A 67 -16.24 -14.73 34.42
CA THR A 67 -15.58 -14.30 35.66
C THR A 67 -14.17 -14.89 35.69
N GLY A 68 -13.19 -14.21 35.10
CA GLY A 68 -11.81 -14.70 35.01
C GLY A 68 -10.85 -13.95 34.08
N GLY A 69 -11.16 -12.71 33.68
CA GLY A 69 -10.18 -11.79 33.08
C GLY A 69 -9.96 -11.86 31.56
N ALA A 70 -10.65 -12.72 30.80
CA ALA A 70 -10.45 -12.81 29.35
C ALA A 70 -11.74 -13.03 28.53
N SER A 71 -12.87 -12.46 28.96
CA SER A 71 -14.05 -12.39 28.08
C SER A 71 -13.76 -11.42 26.93
N LEU A 72 -13.78 -11.90 25.68
CA LEU A 72 -13.67 -11.02 24.50
C LEU A 72 -14.81 -9.98 24.45
N CYS A 73 -15.91 -10.21 25.18
CA CYS A 73 -17.03 -9.28 25.28
C CYS A 73 -16.87 -8.22 26.40
N ALA A 74 -15.89 -8.36 27.28
CA ALA A 74 -15.68 -7.37 28.35
C ALA A 74 -15.09 -6.08 27.77
N ALA A 75 -15.45 -4.91 28.31
CA ALA A 75 -14.87 -3.63 27.87
C ALA A 75 -13.33 -3.60 27.97
N GLN A 76 -12.74 -4.39 28.87
CA GLN A 76 -11.28 -4.51 29.02
C GLN A 76 -10.61 -5.26 27.86
N SER A 77 -11.36 -6.03 27.05
CA SER A 77 -10.80 -6.75 25.89
C SER A 77 -10.28 -5.81 24.81
N THR A 78 -10.76 -4.56 24.77
CA THR A 78 -10.25 -3.53 23.85
C THR A 78 -8.91 -2.93 24.29
N SER A 79 -8.53 -3.11 25.56
CA SER A 79 -7.26 -2.61 26.10
C SER A 79 -6.09 -3.58 25.86
N ALA A 80 -6.38 -4.88 25.73
CA ALA A 80 -5.40 -5.90 25.38
C ALA A 80 -5.40 -6.11 23.85
N VAL A 81 -4.30 -5.75 23.19
CA VAL A 81 -4.16 -5.81 21.72
C VAL A 81 -4.52 -7.18 21.14
N ASP A 82 -4.12 -8.28 21.81
CA ASP A 82 -4.41 -9.64 21.33
C ASP A 82 -5.88 -10.03 21.53
N ALA A 83 -6.52 -9.61 22.62
CA ALA A 83 -7.94 -9.88 22.84
C ALA A 83 -8.79 -9.10 21.83
N TYR A 84 -8.44 -7.83 21.59
CA TYR A 84 -9.08 -7.01 20.56
C TYR A 84 -8.88 -7.63 19.17
N ALA A 85 -7.66 -8.06 18.82
CA ALA A 85 -7.40 -8.73 17.55
C ALA A 85 -8.24 -10.00 17.37
N GLN A 86 -8.36 -10.84 18.41
CA GLN A 86 -9.18 -12.04 18.39
C GLN A 86 -10.67 -11.70 18.19
N LEU A 87 -11.18 -10.68 18.88
CA LEU A 87 -12.56 -10.21 18.71
C LEU A 87 -12.80 -9.69 17.30
N MET A 88 -11.87 -8.88 16.77
CA MET A 88 -11.97 -8.34 15.42
C MET A 88 -11.97 -9.43 14.35
N LEU A 89 -11.06 -10.40 14.44
CA LEU A 89 -11.08 -11.61 13.58
C LEU A 89 -12.36 -12.43 13.79
N ALA A 90 -12.88 -12.43 15.01
CA ALA A 90 -14.08 -13.17 15.32
C ALA A 90 -15.33 -12.56 14.67
N MET A 91 -15.37 -11.25 14.56
CA MET A 91 -16.49 -10.48 14.03
C MET A 91 -16.34 -10.13 12.55
N SER A 92 -15.14 -10.21 11.99
CA SER A 92 -14.89 -9.93 10.58
C SER A 92 -15.50 -11.00 9.67
N PRO A 93 -15.90 -10.62 8.43
CA PRO A 93 -16.27 -11.60 7.43
C PRO A 93 -15.09 -12.53 7.12
N GLN A 94 -15.39 -13.75 6.66
CA GLN A 94 -14.36 -14.72 6.29
C GLN A 94 -13.55 -14.27 5.07
N ALA A 95 -14.20 -13.55 4.15
CA ALA A 95 -13.58 -12.92 3.00
C ALA A 95 -14.07 -11.49 2.88
N TYR A 96 -13.18 -10.59 2.52
CA TYR A 96 -13.49 -9.19 2.26
C TYR A 96 -12.74 -8.76 1.00
N SER A 97 -13.42 -8.00 0.15
CA SER A 97 -12.79 -7.32 -0.98
C SER A 97 -13.38 -5.93 -1.13
N SER A 98 -12.52 -4.93 -1.18
CA SER A 98 -12.90 -3.54 -1.50
C SER A 98 -13.39 -3.37 -2.94
N THR A 99 -13.21 -4.37 -3.80
CA THR A 99 -13.74 -4.38 -5.17
C THR A 99 -15.18 -4.86 -5.27
N SER A 100 -15.70 -5.54 -4.23
CA SER A 100 -17.05 -6.15 -4.23
C SER A 100 -17.91 -5.70 -3.05
N SER A 101 -17.67 -4.48 -2.55
CA SER A 101 -18.49 -3.85 -1.50
C SER A 101 -19.94 -3.68 -1.96
N LYS A 102 -20.89 -3.90 -1.04
CA LYS A 102 -22.29 -3.49 -1.22
C LYS A 102 -22.39 -1.98 -1.03
N GLY A 103 -21.90 -1.22 -2.00
CA GLY A 103 -21.79 0.24 -1.90
C GLY A 103 -21.02 0.83 -3.07
N PRO A 104 -20.50 2.06 -2.93
CA PRO A 104 -19.64 2.67 -3.94
C PRO A 104 -18.44 1.79 -4.25
N ARG A 105 -17.94 1.86 -5.47
CA ARG A 105 -16.70 1.21 -5.87
C ARG A 105 -15.55 1.91 -5.18
N LEU A 106 -14.83 1.20 -4.33
CA LEU A 106 -13.73 1.78 -3.56
C LEU A 106 -12.39 1.72 -4.31
N VAL A 107 -12.19 0.73 -5.18
CA VAL A 107 -10.90 0.48 -5.83
C VAL A 107 -10.95 0.85 -7.31
N SER A 108 -10.01 1.66 -7.77
CA SER A 108 -9.88 2.04 -9.17
C SER A 108 -9.48 0.84 -10.03
N PRO A 109 -9.72 0.86 -11.35
CA PRO A 109 -9.09 -0.08 -12.26
C PRO A 109 -7.56 -0.08 -12.10
N ALA A 110 -6.92 -1.22 -12.40
CA ALA A 110 -5.47 -1.30 -12.47
C ALA A 110 -4.94 -0.30 -13.51
N GLN A 111 -3.83 0.35 -13.18
CA GLN A 111 -3.14 1.29 -14.06
C GLN A 111 -1.78 0.72 -14.47
N ASP A 112 -1.25 1.20 -15.59
CA ASP A 112 0.06 0.79 -16.12
C ASP A 112 1.10 1.88 -15.84
N GLN A 113 2.18 1.51 -15.15
CA GLN A 113 3.32 2.40 -14.87
C GLN A 113 4.34 2.44 -16.01
N GLU A 114 4.14 1.60 -17.04
CA GLU A 114 5.06 1.35 -18.15
C GLU A 114 6.45 0.90 -17.65
N GLN A 115 7.51 1.28 -18.37
CA GLN A 115 8.91 0.96 -18.00
C GLN A 115 9.45 1.87 -16.88
N CYS A 116 8.63 2.78 -16.36
CA CYS A 116 9.02 3.74 -15.34
C CYS A 116 9.00 3.11 -13.94
N GLN A 117 9.96 3.43 -13.08
CA GLN A 117 10.01 2.94 -11.70
C GLN A 117 9.09 3.73 -10.75
N ALA A 118 7.86 3.96 -11.18
CA ALA A 118 6.86 4.75 -10.47
C ALA A 118 5.90 3.90 -9.60
N CYS A 119 6.14 2.59 -9.46
CA CYS A 119 5.25 1.64 -8.75
C CYS A 119 4.79 2.16 -7.37
N THR A 120 5.71 2.73 -6.60
CA THR A 120 5.41 3.29 -5.27
C THR A 120 4.42 4.46 -5.35
N ALA A 121 4.54 5.35 -6.34
CA ALA A 121 3.61 6.46 -6.52
C ALA A 121 2.24 5.97 -6.98
N PHE A 122 2.17 4.99 -7.88
CA PHE A 122 0.91 4.34 -8.27
C PHE A 122 0.23 3.68 -7.07
N ALA A 123 0.97 2.91 -6.27
CA ALA A 123 0.41 2.24 -5.10
C ALA A 123 -0.11 3.23 -4.04
N VAL A 124 0.65 4.30 -3.77
CA VAL A 124 0.24 5.37 -2.85
C VAL A 124 -0.97 6.12 -3.39
N ALA A 125 -1.00 6.43 -4.68
CA ALA A 125 -2.14 7.11 -5.29
C ALA A 125 -3.41 6.26 -5.22
N ALA A 126 -3.35 4.99 -5.63
CA ALA A 126 -4.49 4.07 -5.57
C ALA A 126 -5.02 3.90 -4.13
N ALA A 127 -4.13 3.81 -3.13
CA ALA A 127 -4.53 3.75 -1.73
C ALA A 127 -5.20 5.06 -1.25
N ALA A 128 -4.70 6.21 -1.69
CA ALA A 128 -5.30 7.51 -1.38
C ALA A 128 -6.70 7.67 -2.01
N GLU A 129 -6.84 7.30 -3.28
CA GLU A 129 -8.12 7.30 -4.00
C GLU A 129 -9.14 6.40 -3.31
N THR A 130 -8.69 5.20 -2.91
CA THR A 130 -9.52 4.24 -2.19
C THR A 130 -9.93 4.76 -0.81
N ALA A 131 -9.00 5.37 -0.07
CA ALA A 131 -9.29 5.95 1.24
C ALA A 131 -10.27 7.13 1.15
N MET A 132 -10.14 7.97 0.12
CA MET A 132 -11.11 9.04 -0.15
C MET A 132 -12.49 8.48 -0.48
N ALA A 133 -12.58 7.48 -1.36
CA ALA A 133 -13.83 6.83 -1.73
C ALA A 133 -14.52 6.23 -0.50
N ALA A 134 -13.76 5.55 0.36
CA ALA A 134 -14.25 4.96 1.60
C ALA A 134 -14.72 6.03 2.60
N ALA A 135 -13.94 7.09 2.82
CA ALA A 135 -14.27 8.13 3.77
C ALA A 135 -15.49 8.97 3.34
N LEU A 136 -15.61 9.24 2.04
CA LEU A 136 -16.67 10.08 1.48
C LEU A 136 -17.90 9.28 1.04
N GLN A 137 -17.82 7.95 1.03
CA GLN A 137 -18.87 7.06 0.52
C GLN A 137 -19.27 7.43 -0.92
N VAL A 138 -18.27 7.62 -1.78
CA VAL A 138 -18.44 7.91 -3.22
C VAL A 138 -17.65 6.92 -4.06
N ASP A 139 -17.99 6.83 -5.36
CA ASP A 139 -17.23 6.02 -6.30
C ASP A 139 -15.82 6.58 -6.51
N VAL A 140 -14.82 5.69 -6.48
CA VAL A 140 -13.39 6.00 -6.61
C VAL A 140 -13.03 6.80 -7.85
N GLN A 141 -13.81 6.70 -8.94
CA GLN A 141 -13.61 7.49 -10.15
C GLN A 141 -13.72 8.99 -9.89
N GLN A 142 -14.47 9.41 -8.87
CA GLN A 142 -14.55 10.81 -8.46
C GLN A 142 -13.33 11.24 -7.64
N CYS A 143 -12.61 10.30 -7.04
CA CYS A 143 -11.51 10.54 -6.12
C CYS A 143 -10.14 10.59 -6.80
N SER A 144 -10.08 10.62 -8.14
CA SER A 144 -8.80 10.51 -8.85
C SER A 144 -7.77 11.57 -8.46
N ILE A 145 -6.51 11.17 -8.37
CA ILE A 145 -5.36 12.06 -8.22
C ILE A 145 -4.29 11.71 -9.26
N SER A 146 -3.58 12.72 -9.73
CA SER A 146 -2.55 12.56 -10.75
C SER A 146 -1.29 11.91 -10.17
N VAL A 147 -1.00 10.69 -10.60
CA VAL A 147 0.30 10.03 -10.35
C VAL A 147 1.44 10.84 -10.96
N GLN A 148 1.22 11.46 -12.13
CA GLN A 148 2.17 12.37 -12.77
C GLN A 148 2.58 13.49 -11.81
N ALA A 149 1.59 14.19 -11.24
CA ALA A 149 1.83 15.28 -10.31
C ALA A 149 2.51 14.77 -9.04
N LEU A 150 1.99 13.67 -8.46
CA LEU A 150 2.53 13.11 -7.24
C LEU A 150 4.02 12.79 -7.40
N PHE A 151 4.40 12.06 -8.45
CA PHE A 151 5.75 11.55 -8.67
C PHE A 151 6.74 12.59 -9.22
N PHE A 152 6.40 13.30 -10.29
CA PHE A 152 7.33 14.18 -11.01
C PHE A 152 7.34 15.64 -10.50
N CYS A 153 6.25 16.09 -9.89
CA CYS A 153 6.05 17.52 -9.58
C CYS A 153 6.23 17.86 -8.11
N ALA A 154 7.07 17.12 -7.40
CA ALA A 154 7.38 17.37 -6.00
C ALA A 154 8.20 18.67 -5.84
N PRO A 155 7.68 19.70 -5.15
CA PRO A 155 8.43 20.92 -4.90
C PRO A 155 9.60 20.63 -3.96
N ASN A 156 10.71 21.34 -4.14
CA ASN A 156 11.92 21.24 -3.32
C ASN A 156 12.63 19.88 -3.34
N GLU A 157 12.21 18.97 -4.21
CA GLU A 157 12.92 17.72 -4.50
C GLU A 157 13.57 17.84 -5.88
N PRO A 158 14.75 17.22 -6.10
CA PRO A 158 15.28 17.10 -7.44
C PRO A 158 14.27 16.39 -8.35
N THR A 159 14.18 16.86 -9.60
CA THR A 159 13.38 16.21 -10.64
C THR A 159 13.66 14.72 -10.64
N ARG A 160 12.62 13.92 -10.53
CA ARG A 160 12.77 12.47 -10.58
C ARG A 160 12.62 12.01 -12.02
N SER A 161 13.49 11.10 -12.41
CA SER A 161 13.40 10.38 -13.67
C SER A 161 12.73 9.03 -13.45
N CYS A 162 12.37 8.37 -14.54
CA CYS A 162 11.87 7.00 -14.50
C CYS A 162 12.87 5.96 -13.99
N GLU A 163 14.16 6.31 -13.90
CA GLU A 163 15.23 5.47 -13.35
C GLU A 163 15.37 5.60 -11.83
N ALA A 164 14.71 6.57 -11.21
CA ALA A 164 14.81 6.87 -9.79
C ALA A 164 13.42 6.81 -9.13
N GLY A 165 13.06 5.62 -8.66
CA GLY A 165 11.80 5.42 -7.95
C GLY A 165 11.70 6.14 -6.59
N TRP A 166 10.54 5.98 -5.96
CA TRP A 166 10.29 6.42 -4.60
C TRP A 166 10.49 5.29 -3.61
N ASN A 167 11.13 5.59 -2.48
CA ASN A 167 10.90 4.80 -1.29
C ASN A 167 9.49 5.13 -0.74
N LEU A 168 8.83 4.13 -0.15
CA LEU A 168 7.45 4.25 0.31
C LEU A 168 7.24 5.37 1.35
N PRO A 169 8.12 5.57 2.36
CA PRO A 169 7.97 6.69 3.30
C PRO A 169 7.97 8.07 2.63
N ALA A 170 8.90 8.33 1.71
CA ALA A 170 8.96 9.60 0.97
C ALA A 170 7.69 9.82 0.14
N ALA A 171 7.16 8.76 -0.45
CA ALA A 171 5.93 8.81 -1.22
C ALA A 171 4.71 9.21 -0.38
N LEU A 172 4.56 8.56 0.76
CA LEU A 172 3.50 8.86 1.72
C LEU A 172 3.64 10.28 2.26
N GLN A 173 4.86 10.73 2.56
CA GLN A 173 5.12 12.10 3.00
C GLN A 173 4.68 13.13 1.94
N GLN A 174 5.02 12.90 0.67
CA GLN A 174 4.60 13.78 -0.42
C GLN A 174 3.08 13.81 -0.59
N LEU A 175 2.39 12.66 -0.46
CA LEU A 175 0.93 12.60 -0.43
C LEU A 175 0.35 13.39 0.76
N GLN A 176 0.93 13.28 1.96
CA GLN A 176 0.46 14.02 3.13
C GLN A 176 0.60 15.54 2.96
N GLN A 177 1.72 15.98 2.41
CA GLN A 177 2.02 17.41 2.24
C GLN A 177 1.20 18.04 1.10
N ARG A 178 0.97 17.29 0.01
CA ARG A 178 0.47 17.86 -1.25
C ARG A 178 -0.87 17.29 -1.68
N GLY A 179 -1.29 16.16 -1.13
CA GLY A 179 -2.49 15.42 -1.52
C GLY A 179 -3.73 16.30 -1.73
N PRO A 180 -4.09 17.19 -0.79
CA PRO A 180 -5.24 18.08 -0.94
C PRO A 180 -5.18 19.01 -2.17
N ASN A 181 -3.98 19.26 -2.68
CA ASN A 181 -3.69 20.15 -3.81
C ASN A 181 -3.30 19.39 -5.09
N LEU A 182 -3.28 18.05 -5.08
CA LEU A 182 -2.94 17.30 -6.29
C LEU A 182 -4.06 17.45 -7.32
N PRO A 183 -3.73 17.70 -8.60
CA PRO A 183 -4.72 17.70 -9.67
C PRO A 183 -5.26 16.29 -9.91
N THR A 184 -6.38 16.19 -10.60
CA THR A 184 -6.94 14.90 -11.02
C THR A 184 -6.09 14.24 -12.11
N ALA A 185 -6.18 12.93 -12.24
CA ALA A 185 -5.52 12.19 -13.33
C ALA A 185 -6.00 12.62 -14.72
N ALA A 186 -7.27 13.06 -14.84
CA ALA A 186 -7.79 13.62 -16.09
C ALA A 186 -7.13 14.96 -16.45
N CYS A 187 -6.78 15.77 -15.44
CA CYS A 187 -6.17 17.07 -15.67
C CYS A 187 -4.69 16.96 -16.03
N LEU A 188 -3.93 16.17 -15.26
CA LEU A 188 -2.53 15.88 -15.55
C LEU A 188 -2.34 14.36 -15.72
N PRO A 189 -2.60 13.83 -16.93
CA PRO A 189 -2.45 12.41 -17.21
C PRO A 189 -1.01 11.93 -17.02
N TYR A 190 -0.87 10.66 -16.66
CA TYR A 190 0.43 10.01 -16.58
C TYR A 190 1.09 9.95 -17.97
N LYS A 191 2.28 10.52 -18.06
CA LYS A 191 3.13 10.56 -19.25
C LYS A 191 4.59 10.47 -18.77
N PRO A 192 5.11 9.24 -18.61
CA PRO A 192 6.42 9.04 -18.01
C PRO A 192 7.53 9.57 -18.93
N ASP A 193 8.54 10.20 -18.35
CA ASP A 193 9.78 10.55 -19.04
C ASP A 193 10.74 9.36 -19.04
N LEU A 194 10.50 8.42 -19.95
CA LEU A 194 11.26 7.18 -20.03
C LEU A 194 12.76 7.40 -20.29
N PHE A 195 13.12 8.53 -20.91
CA PHE A 195 14.50 8.82 -21.32
C PHE A 195 15.16 9.96 -20.51
N GLY A 196 14.43 10.60 -19.60
CA GLY A 196 14.99 11.68 -18.78
C GLY A 196 15.27 12.99 -19.54
N PHE A 197 14.63 13.20 -20.70
CA PHE A 197 14.85 14.41 -21.52
C PHE A 197 13.88 15.54 -21.20
N SER A 198 12.83 15.26 -20.44
CA SER A 198 11.79 16.22 -20.11
C SER A 198 12.18 17.05 -18.90
N THR A 199 11.95 18.36 -18.98
CA THR A 199 12.10 19.24 -17.82
C THR A 199 10.94 19.05 -16.84
N VAL A 200 11.12 19.42 -15.57
CA VAL A 200 10.01 19.48 -14.59
C VAL A 200 8.87 20.30 -15.18
N ASP A 201 9.19 21.45 -15.74
CA ASP A 201 8.23 22.32 -16.40
C ASP A 201 7.45 21.58 -17.50
N ALA A 202 8.10 20.75 -18.33
CA ALA A 202 7.40 19.97 -19.35
C ALA A 202 6.50 18.88 -18.74
N LEU A 203 6.96 18.20 -17.68
CA LEU A 203 6.23 17.12 -17.01
C LEU A 203 5.08 17.61 -16.11
N CYS A 204 5.18 18.85 -15.65
CA CYS A 204 4.29 19.47 -14.68
C CYS A 204 3.48 20.62 -15.26
N ARG A 205 3.75 21.05 -16.51
CA ARG A 205 2.87 21.95 -17.26
C ARG A 205 1.58 21.24 -17.63
N GLY A 206 0.56 21.55 -16.85
CA GLY A 206 -0.82 21.51 -17.30
C GLY A 206 -1.50 22.78 -16.79
N SER A 207 -2.53 23.26 -17.48
CA SER A 207 -3.41 24.35 -17.01
C SER A 207 -4.29 23.91 -15.83
N CYS A 208 -3.79 23.00 -15.01
CA CYS A 208 -4.48 22.35 -13.92
C CYS A 208 -4.42 23.20 -12.67
N ASN A 209 -5.20 24.28 -12.69
CA ASN A 209 -5.32 25.16 -11.53
C ASN A 209 -6.32 24.62 -10.50
N SER A 210 -6.99 23.50 -10.79
CA SER A 210 -8.01 22.92 -9.94
C SER A 210 -7.52 21.61 -9.33
N PRO A 211 -7.39 21.53 -8.00
CA PRO A 211 -7.09 20.28 -7.32
C PRO A 211 -8.25 19.29 -7.45
N SER A 212 -8.00 18.03 -7.11
CA SER A 212 -9.06 17.02 -7.03
C SER A 212 -10.16 17.49 -6.04
N PRO A 213 -11.44 17.52 -6.47
CA PRO A 213 -12.53 18.08 -5.66
C PRO A 213 -12.74 17.34 -4.34
N HIS A 214 -12.34 16.06 -4.28
CA HIS A 214 -12.46 15.23 -3.09
C HIS A 214 -11.19 15.19 -2.24
N ALA A 215 -10.00 15.37 -2.83
CA ALA A 215 -8.74 15.37 -2.08
C ALA A 215 -8.66 16.54 -1.08
N GLY A 216 -9.23 17.70 -1.44
CA GLY A 216 -9.28 18.87 -0.57
C GLY A 216 -10.25 18.76 0.63
N ARG A 217 -11.10 17.73 0.68
CA ARG A 217 -12.13 17.58 1.73
C ARG A 217 -11.60 17.01 3.04
N GLY A 218 -10.32 16.62 3.09
CA GLY A 218 -9.71 16.00 4.25
C GLY A 218 -8.20 16.21 4.30
N LYS A 219 -7.56 15.46 5.19
CA LYS A 219 -6.09 15.39 5.32
C LYS A 219 -5.65 13.96 5.18
N PHE A 220 -4.60 13.73 4.40
CA PHE A 220 -3.96 12.42 4.34
C PHE A 220 -3.05 12.25 5.56
N SER A 221 -3.07 11.05 6.12
CA SER A 221 -2.13 10.59 7.12
C SER A 221 -1.74 9.15 6.81
N SER A 222 -0.61 8.69 7.33
CA SER A 222 -0.16 7.31 7.15
C SER A 222 0.35 6.77 8.46
N GLN A 223 0.09 5.48 8.70
CA GLN A 223 0.60 4.77 9.85
C GLN A 223 1.24 3.47 9.39
N GLN A 224 2.39 3.12 9.96
CA GLN A 224 2.98 1.81 9.73
C GLN A 224 2.14 0.72 10.37
N ILE A 225 1.75 -0.27 9.56
CA ILE A 225 0.98 -1.43 9.99
C ILE A 225 1.93 -2.62 10.16
N THR A 226 2.09 -3.07 11.39
CA THR A 226 3.05 -4.15 11.74
C THR A 226 2.39 -5.50 12.05
N SER A 227 1.06 -5.57 12.01
CA SER A 227 0.31 -6.79 12.32
C SER A 227 -0.81 -7.02 11.31
N LEU A 228 -1.05 -8.27 10.93
CA LEU A 228 -2.03 -8.60 9.90
C LEU A 228 -3.46 -8.17 10.27
N TRP A 229 -3.88 -8.33 11.52
CA TRP A 229 -5.23 -7.94 11.93
C TRP A 229 -5.44 -6.41 11.76
N LYS A 230 -4.43 -5.58 12.06
CA LYS A 230 -4.48 -4.14 11.81
C LYS A 230 -4.59 -3.85 10.32
N ALA A 231 -3.90 -4.61 9.47
CA ALA A 231 -4.03 -4.48 8.02
C ALA A 231 -5.45 -4.81 7.56
N GLN A 232 -6.02 -5.91 8.03
CA GLN A 232 -7.41 -6.29 7.73
C GLN A 232 -8.41 -5.23 8.19
N TRP A 233 -8.25 -4.72 9.42
CA TRP A 233 -9.09 -3.64 9.94
C TRP A 233 -8.94 -2.36 9.11
N HIS A 234 -7.72 -2.00 8.74
CA HIS A 234 -7.46 -0.80 7.94
C HIS A 234 -8.04 -0.93 6.52
N ILE A 235 -7.91 -2.10 5.88
CA ILE A 235 -8.56 -2.42 4.61
C ILE A 235 -10.09 -2.32 4.73
N TRP A 236 -10.66 -2.72 5.86
CA TRP A 236 -12.10 -2.61 6.07
C TRP A 236 -12.57 -1.16 6.26
N GLN A 237 -11.82 -0.34 7.00
CA GLN A 237 -12.20 1.04 7.31
C GLN A 237 -11.84 2.03 6.19
N HIS A 238 -10.73 1.81 5.49
CA HIS A 238 -10.15 2.73 4.51
C HIS A 238 -10.02 2.12 3.11
N GLY A 239 -10.42 0.86 2.93
CA GLY A 239 -10.48 0.18 1.64
C GLY A 239 -9.14 -0.38 1.13
N ALA A 240 -7.99 0.18 1.48
CA ALA A 240 -6.70 -0.31 0.99
C ALA A 240 -5.54 -0.07 1.97
N VAL A 241 -4.44 -0.78 1.75
CA VAL A 241 -3.13 -0.55 2.38
C VAL A 241 -2.06 -0.58 1.30
N VAL A 242 -0.96 0.15 1.51
CA VAL A 242 0.23 0.04 0.66
C VAL A 242 1.21 -0.94 1.30
N ALA A 243 1.64 -1.92 0.53
CA ALA A 243 2.61 -2.93 0.96
C ALA A 243 3.79 -2.99 -0.02
N ARG A 244 4.93 -3.46 0.47
CA ARG A 244 6.12 -3.76 -0.32
C ARG A 244 6.45 -5.23 -0.14
N PHE A 245 6.79 -5.90 -1.23
CA PHE A 245 7.33 -7.27 -1.22
C PHE A 245 8.47 -7.35 -2.23
N ASP A 246 9.42 -8.24 -1.96
CA ASP A 246 10.54 -8.48 -2.86
C ASP A 246 10.07 -9.42 -3.98
N VAL A 247 10.27 -9.00 -5.23
CA VAL A 247 9.94 -9.80 -6.41
C VAL A 247 11.18 -10.56 -6.83
N TYR A 248 11.09 -11.88 -6.80
CA TYR A 248 12.15 -12.76 -7.30
C TYR A 248 11.76 -13.24 -8.69
N PRO A 249 12.73 -13.32 -9.64
CA PRO A 249 12.47 -14.08 -10.85
C PRO A 249 12.10 -15.50 -10.43
N CYS A 250 10.94 -15.98 -10.88
CA CYS A 250 10.70 -17.40 -10.88
C CYS A 250 11.81 -18.01 -11.72
N ILE A 251 12.72 -18.77 -11.10
CA ILE A 251 13.63 -19.59 -11.86
C ILE A 251 12.71 -20.61 -12.52
N ASP A 252 12.42 -20.41 -13.81
CA ASP A 252 11.73 -21.41 -14.62
C ASP A 252 12.54 -22.70 -14.49
N MET A 253 12.00 -23.66 -13.71
CA MET A 253 12.54 -24.99 -13.52
C MET A 253 12.13 -25.89 -14.67
#